data_AF-A0AAN9PH72-F1
#
_entry.id   AF-A0AAN9PH72-F1
#
_cell.length_a   1.000
_cell.length_b   1.000
_cell.length_c   1.000
_cell.angle_alpha   90.00
_cell.angle_beta   90.00
_cell.angle_gamma   90.00
#
_symmetry.space_group_name_H-M   'P 1'
#
loop_
_entity.id
_entity.type
_entity.pdbx_description
1 polymer ?
#
loop_
_entity_poly.entity_id
_entity_poly.type
_entity_poly.pdbx_seq_one_letter_code
_entity_poly.pdbx_strand_id
1 'polypeptide(L)'
;MDDVGASSQSSLPPAEPQAPNPEPPEPQDPDPDLSHPLLDDNTRRAELDERAGFHFVGLSEKKKDKVLNAQVQIERAIEKALLSLGYSRDELSQKSKRDEIRGFLFYRNGKLLSMKNIRVLSERSPIWDPP
;
A
#
# COMPACT_ATOMS: atom_id res chain seq x y z
N MET A 1 22.87 -70.19 -14.60
CA MET A 1 22.22 -70.35 -15.92
C MET A 1 21.20 -71.46 -15.69
N ASP A 2 19.92 -71.18 -15.44
CA ASP A 2 19.09 -70.09 -15.96
C ASP A 2 18.02 -69.58 -14.98
N ASP A 3 17.69 -68.31 -15.21
CA ASP A 3 16.64 -67.46 -14.67
C ASP A 3 15.26 -67.82 -15.26
N VAL A 4 14.19 -67.67 -14.47
CA VAL A 4 12.82 -67.16 -14.79
C VAL A 4 11.88 -67.55 -13.62
N GLY A 5 11.07 -66.73 -12.96
CA GLY A 5 10.50 -65.43 -13.31
C GLY A 5 9.00 -65.58 -13.64
N ALA A 6 8.09 -65.29 -12.69
CA ALA A 6 6.69 -64.86 -12.92
C ALA A 6 5.99 -64.60 -11.55
N SER A 7 5.94 -63.35 -11.08
CA SER A 7 4.89 -62.33 -11.31
C SER A 7 3.53 -62.65 -10.70
N SER A 8 3.35 -62.29 -9.42
CA SER A 8 2.02 -62.06 -8.83
C SER A 8 1.53 -60.66 -9.23
N GLN A 9 0.63 -60.58 -10.20
CA GLN A 9 -0.08 -59.34 -10.51
C GLN A 9 -1.13 -59.07 -9.43
N SER A 10 -0.85 -58.11 -8.55
CA SER A 10 -1.86 -57.51 -7.68
C SER A 10 -2.56 -56.41 -8.47
N SER A 11 -3.81 -56.65 -8.86
CA SER A 11 -4.65 -55.67 -9.55
C SER A 11 -5.04 -54.56 -8.57
N LEU A 12 -4.52 -53.35 -8.78
CA LEU A 12 -5.05 -52.13 -8.13
C LEU A 12 -6.41 -51.78 -8.77
N PRO A 13 -7.40 -51.33 -7.97
CA PRO A 13 -8.66 -50.85 -8.54
C PRO A 13 -8.44 -49.51 -9.28
N PRO A 14 -9.30 -49.15 -10.25
CA PRO A 14 -9.20 -47.88 -10.98
C PRO A 14 -9.38 -46.69 -10.04
N ALA A 15 -8.46 -45.73 -10.09
CA ALA A 15 -8.64 -44.42 -9.47
C ALA A 15 -9.74 -43.66 -10.22
N GLU A 16 -10.86 -43.43 -9.55
CA GLU A 16 -11.94 -42.56 -10.01
C GLU A 16 -11.42 -41.10 -10.05
N PRO A 17 -11.74 -40.29 -11.08
CA PRO A 17 -11.33 -38.90 -11.13
C PRO A 17 -12.02 -38.13 -9.99
N GLN A 18 -11.28 -37.82 -8.93
CA GLN A 18 -11.78 -36.94 -7.88
C GLN A 18 -12.05 -35.56 -8.49
N ALA A 19 -13.32 -35.15 -8.50
CA ALA A 19 -13.69 -33.78 -8.77
C ALA A 19 -12.94 -32.86 -7.79
N PRO A 20 -12.43 -31.69 -8.23
CA PRO A 20 -11.76 -30.77 -7.33
C PRO A 20 -12.73 -30.36 -6.24
N ASN A 21 -12.38 -30.67 -5.00
CA ASN A 21 -13.10 -30.23 -3.82
C ASN A 21 -13.10 -28.69 -3.82
N PRO A 22 -14.25 -28.00 -3.75
CA PRO A 22 -14.27 -26.54 -3.67
C PRO A 22 -13.52 -26.12 -2.40
N GLU A 23 -12.42 -25.39 -2.60
CA GLU A 23 -11.64 -24.81 -1.52
C GLU A 23 -12.58 -23.87 -0.70
N PRO A 24 -12.55 -23.94 0.65
CA PRO A 24 -13.33 -23.03 1.47
C PRO A 24 -13.02 -21.58 1.07
N PRO A 25 -14.02 -20.69 0.96
CA PRO A 25 -13.76 -19.29 0.67
C PRO A 25 -12.79 -18.75 1.71
N GLU A 26 -11.67 -18.21 1.23
CA GLU A 26 -10.65 -17.57 2.06
C GLU A 26 -11.32 -16.49 2.92
N PRO A 27 -11.02 -16.40 4.23
CA PRO A 27 -11.62 -15.38 5.09
C PRO A 27 -11.36 -14.00 4.49
N GLN A 28 -12.42 -13.32 4.06
CA GLN A 28 -12.32 -11.92 3.68
C GLN A 28 -12.14 -11.14 4.97
N ASP A 29 -10.98 -10.49 5.13
CA ASP A 29 -10.79 -9.53 6.20
C ASP A 29 -11.92 -8.47 6.13
N PRO A 30 -12.44 -8.03 7.29
CA PRO A 30 -13.48 -7.02 7.31
C PRO A 30 -13.02 -5.77 6.55
N ASP A 31 -13.95 -5.15 5.81
CA ASP A 31 -13.68 -3.93 5.04
C ASP A 31 -12.96 -2.92 5.95
N PRO A 32 -11.76 -2.45 5.58
CA PRO A 32 -11.01 -1.50 6.39
C PRO A 32 -11.86 -0.30 6.74
N ASP A 33 -11.87 0.09 8.01
CA ASP A 33 -12.57 1.29 8.45
C ASP A 33 -11.90 2.56 7.88
N LEU A 34 -12.39 3.01 6.72
CA LEU A 34 -11.90 4.20 6.03
C LEU A 34 -12.38 5.52 6.68
N SER A 35 -13.28 5.44 7.68
CA SER A 35 -13.84 6.63 8.34
C SER A 35 -12.88 7.24 9.36
N HIS A 36 -11.95 6.43 9.87
CA HIS A 36 -10.95 6.86 10.84
C HIS A 36 -9.55 6.91 10.20
N PRO A 37 -8.94 8.11 10.06
CA PRO A 37 -7.57 8.19 9.58
C PRO A 37 -6.58 7.60 10.61
N LEU A 38 -5.46 7.05 10.13
CA LEU A 38 -4.40 6.49 10.97
C LEU A 38 -3.67 7.58 11.78
N LEU A 39 -3.50 8.75 11.16
CA LEU A 39 -2.96 9.96 11.77
C LEU A 39 -3.85 11.15 11.50
N ASP A 40 -4.05 11.96 12.53
CA ASP A 40 -4.63 13.28 12.36
C ASP A 40 -3.72 14.18 11.50
N ASP A 41 -4.32 15.18 10.88
CA ASP A 41 -3.64 16.04 9.91
C ASP A 41 -2.52 16.89 10.55
N ASN A 42 -2.60 17.19 11.85
CA ASN A 42 -1.54 17.96 12.53
C ASN A 42 -0.30 17.09 12.76
N THR A 43 -0.48 15.88 13.27
CA THR A 43 0.63 14.93 13.45
C THR A 43 1.25 14.58 12.10
N ARG A 44 0.41 14.31 11.09
CA ARG A 44 0.85 14.08 9.71
C ARG A 44 1.67 15.24 9.15
N ARG A 45 1.19 16.48 9.35
CA ARG A 45 1.90 17.69 8.94
C ARG A 45 3.26 17.81 9.65
N ALA A 46 3.31 17.56 10.95
CA ALA A 46 4.53 17.66 11.73
C ALA A 46 5.60 16.66 11.25
N GLU A 47 5.21 15.41 10.99
CA GLU A 47 6.13 14.40 10.43
C GLU A 47 6.63 14.79 9.03
N LEU A 48 5.75 15.34 8.19
CA LEU A 48 6.14 15.82 6.86
C LEU A 48 7.11 17.00 6.93
N ASP A 49 6.90 17.93 7.85
CA ASP A 49 7.77 19.09 8.06
C ASP A 49 9.16 18.67 8.58
N GLU A 50 9.21 17.80 9.60
CA GLU A 50 10.44 17.25 10.15
C GLU A 50 11.29 16.61 9.04
N ARG A 51 10.66 15.80 8.18
CA ARG A 51 11.33 15.11 7.08
C ARG A 51 11.76 16.06 5.95
N ALA A 52 10.98 17.10 5.69
CA ALA A 52 11.21 18.04 4.60
C ALA A 52 12.20 19.17 4.95
N GLY A 53 12.63 19.29 6.21
CA GLY A 53 13.33 20.48 6.72
C GLY A 53 14.46 21.02 5.83
N PHE A 54 15.33 20.15 5.31
CA PHE A 54 16.41 20.56 4.41
C PHE A 54 15.92 21.05 3.04
N HIS A 55 14.80 20.53 2.54
CA HIS A 55 14.24 20.91 1.24
C HIS A 55 13.51 22.26 1.24
N PHE A 56 13.22 22.81 2.41
CA PHE A 56 12.54 24.10 2.55
C PHE A 56 13.51 25.27 2.75
N VAL A 57 14.82 25.04 2.81
CA VAL A 57 15.82 26.10 2.92
C VAL A 57 15.65 27.11 1.77
N GLY A 58 15.48 28.39 2.13
CA GLY A 58 15.30 29.48 1.16
C GLY A 58 13.88 29.65 0.62
N LEU A 59 12.90 28.85 1.06
CA LEU A 59 11.48 29.09 0.79
C LEU A 59 10.88 30.02 1.84
N SER A 60 9.93 30.86 1.42
CA SER A 60 9.08 31.61 2.35
C SER A 60 8.11 30.66 3.08
N GLU A 61 7.74 30.96 4.33
CA GLU A 61 6.74 30.20 5.10
C GLU A 61 5.45 29.94 4.32
N LYS A 62 4.91 30.93 3.61
CA LYS A 62 3.70 30.76 2.76
C LYS A 62 3.86 29.69 1.67
N LYS A 63 5.07 29.52 1.11
CA LYS A 63 5.35 28.48 0.10
C LYS A 63 5.51 27.12 0.76
N LYS A 64 6.22 27.07 1.89
CA LYS A 64 6.36 25.88 2.74
C LYS A 64 4.97 25.34 3.12
N ASP A 65 4.10 26.19 3.64
CA ASP A 65 2.75 25.82 4.06
C ASP A 65 1.91 25.25 2.92
N LYS A 66 2.00 25.82 1.73
CA LYS A 66 1.31 25.31 0.54
C LYS A 66 1.78 23.90 0.16
N VAL A 67 3.09 23.67 0.21
CA VAL A 67 3.66 22.34 -0.09
C VAL A 67 3.21 21.34 0.96
N LEU A 68 3.32 21.67 2.25
CA LEU A 68 2.89 20.79 3.35
C LEU A 68 1.40 20.46 3.28
N ASN A 69 0.54 21.45 3.03
CA ASN A 69 -0.90 21.21 2.86
C ASN A 69 -1.19 20.25 1.70
N ALA A 70 -0.50 20.41 0.58
CA ALA A 70 -0.68 19.51 -0.55
C ALA A 70 -0.20 18.08 -0.23
N GLN A 71 0.93 17.92 0.46
CA GLN A 71 1.45 16.61 0.86
C GLN A 71 0.52 15.90 1.85
N VAL A 72 -0.08 16.63 2.81
CA VAL A 72 -1.10 16.10 3.73
C VAL A 72 -2.27 15.50 2.95
N GLN A 73 -2.82 16.22 1.97
CA GLN A 73 -3.94 15.72 1.16
C GLN A 73 -3.56 14.49 0.33
N ILE A 74 -2.35 14.48 -0.22
CA ILE A 74 -1.83 13.32 -0.96
C ILE A 74 -1.71 12.10 -0.05
N GLU A 75 -1.12 12.25 1.14
CA GLU A 75 -1.03 11.15 2.10
C GLU A 75 -2.40 10.63 2.53
N ARG A 76 -3.41 11.50 2.70
CA ARG A 76 -4.76 11.05 3.06
C ARG A 76 -5.37 10.17 1.98
N ALA A 77 -5.22 10.55 0.70
CA ALA A 77 -5.72 9.75 -0.40
C ALA A 77 -4.97 8.41 -0.52
N ILE A 78 -3.66 8.41 -0.32
CA ILE A 78 -2.84 7.20 -0.39
C ILE A 78 -3.15 6.26 0.77
N GLU A 79 -3.31 6.78 1.98
CA GLU A 79 -3.73 5.98 3.14
C GLU A 79 -5.05 5.27 2.87
N LYS A 80 -6.06 5.99 2.38
CA LYS A 80 -7.35 5.40 2.00
C LYS A 80 -7.21 4.33 0.91
N ALA A 81 -6.40 4.59 -0.11
CA ALA A 81 -6.18 3.64 -1.20
C ALA A 81 -5.47 2.37 -0.70
N LEU A 82 -4.42 2.50 0.11
CA LEU A 82 -3.70 1.36 0.67
C LEU A 82 -4.60 0.52 1.59
N LEU A 83 -5.38 1.17 2.45
CA LEU A 83 -6.38 0.47 3.25
C LEU A 83 -7.34 -0.31 2.36
N SER A 84 -7.93 0.32 1.33
CA SER A 84 -8.87 -0.34 0.40
C SER A 84 -8.25 -1.51 -0.39
N LEU A 85 -6.92 -1.57 -0.49
CA LEU A 85 -6.18 -2.66 -1.13
C LEU A 85 -5.85 -3.81 -0.15
N GLY A 86 -6.30 -3.73 1.10
CA GLY A 86 -6.10 -4.75 2.13
C GLY A 86 -4.83 -4.59 2.96
N TYR A 87 -4.11 -3.47 2.85
CA TYR A 87 -2.98 -3.21 3.75
C TYR A 87 -3.49 -2.99 5.18
N SER A 88 -2.85 -3.66 6.15
CA SER A 88 -3.28 -3.57 7.54
C SER A 88 -3.06 -2.17 8.13
N ARG A 89 -3.99 -1.75 9.00
CA ARG A 89 -3.86 -0.48 9.74
C ARG A 89 -2.60 -0.46 10.60
N ASP A 90 -2.25 -1.59 11.22
CA ASP A 90 -1.07 -1.71 12.07
C ASP A 90 0.22 -1.48 11.29
N GLU A 91 0.35 -2.09 10.11
CA GLU A 91 1.51 -1.88 9.23
C GLU A 91 1.64 -0.41 8.82
N LEU A 92 0.55 0.21 8.36
CA LEU A 92 0.55 1.60 7.91
C LEU A 92 0.72 2.61 9.07
N SER A 93 0.38 2.21 10.30
CA SER A 93 0.60 3.00 11.52
C SER A 93 2.04 2.99 12.01
N GLN A 94 2.91 2.16 11.44
CA GLN A 94 4.34 2.19 11.76
C GLN A 94 5.02 3.40 11.11
N LYS A 95 5.74 4.19 11.91
CA LYS A 95 6.48 5.36 11.40
C LYS A 95 7.47 4.99 10.30
N SER A 96 8.17 3.86 10.44
CA SER A 96 9.11 3.35 9.45
C SER A 96 8.45 3.11 8.09
N LYS A 97 7.27 2.48 8.06
CA LYS A 97 6.48 2.24 6.84
C LYS A 97 6.02 3.55 6.20
N ARG A 98 5.51 4.50 7.00
CA ARG A 98 5.16 5.83 6.47
C ARG A 98 6.38 6.55 5.88
N ASP A 99 7.52 6.48 6.54
CA ASP A 99 8.77 7.08 6.07
C ASP A 99 9.27 6.45 4.77
N GLU A 100 9.10 5.14 4.60
CA GLU A 100 9.36 4.42 3.35
C GLU A 100 8.45 4.92 2.21
N ILE A 101 7.13 4.94 2.44
CA ILE A 101 6.13 5.41 1.48
C ILE A 101 6.42 6.86 1.07
N ARG A 102 6.69 7.74 2.05
CA ARG A 102 7.09 9.14 1.80
C ARG A 102 8.36 9.25 0.97
N GLY A 103 9.36 8.41 1.25
CA GLY A 103 10.60 8.36 0.49
C GLY A 103 10.34 8.12 -1.00
N PHE A 104 9.49 7.15 -1.31
CA PHE A 104 9.10 6.83 -2.69
C PHE A 104 8.31 7.96 -3.36
N LEU A 105 7.33 8.52 -2.65
CA LEU A 105 6.40 9.51 -3.20
C LEU A 105 7.03 10.90 -3.30
N PHE A 106 7.43 11.46 -2.16
CA PHE A 106 7.78 12.88 -2.04
C PHE A 106 9.26 13.16 -2.22
N TYR A 107 10.12 12.14 -2.14
CA TYR A 107 11.57 12.31 -2.14
C TYR A 107 12.28 11.39 -3.15
N ARG A 108 11.68 11.21 -4.34
CA ARG A 108 12.27 10.37 -5.38
C ARG A 108 13.68 10.86 -5.74
N ASN A 109 14.67 9.99 -5.55
CA ASN A 109 16.10 10.30 -5.69
C ASN A 109 16.60 11.46 -4.80
N GLY A 110 16.03 11.60 -3.59
CA GLY A 110 16.43 12.64 -2.63
C GLY A 110 16.00 14.05 -3.03
N LYS A 111 15.02 14.20 -3.93
CA LYS A 111 14.48 15.50 -4.34
C LYS A 111 13.00 15.62 -3.95
N LEU A 112 12.66 16.74 -3.32
CA LEU A 112 11.29 17.07 -2.96
C LEU A 112 10.38 17.15 -4.19
N LEU A 113 9.21 16.53 -4.11
CA LEU A 113 8.14 16.64 -5.11
C LEU A 113 7.78 18.12 -5.32
N SER A 114 7.96 18.62 -6.55
CA SER A 114 7.66 20.01 -6.86
C SER A 114 6.16 20.25 -7.05
N MET A 115 5.71 21.48 -6.78
CA MET A 115 4.31 21.91 -6.98
C MET A 115 3.78 21.69 -8.41
N LYS A 116 4.64 21.72 -9.44
CA LYS A 116 4.23 21.41 -10.83
C LYS A 116 3.78 19.96 -10.98
N ASN A 117 4.38 19.03 -10.22
CA ASN A 117 4.06 17.61 -10.27
C ASN A 117 2.87 17.25 -9.38
N ILE A 118 2.67 17.98 -8.29
CA ILE A 118 1.50 17.84 -7.40
C ILE A 118 0.18 18.09 -8.16
N ARG A 119 0.15 19.09 -9.04
CA ARG A 119 -1.04 19.40 -9.86
C ARG A 119 -1.41 18.25 -10.81
N VAL A 120 -0.42 17.60 -11.41
CA VAL A 120 -0.63 16.47 -12.34
C VAL A 120 -1.21 15.25 -11.63
N LEU A 121 -0.84 15.01 -10.36
CA LEU A 121 -1.38 13.91 -9.55
C LEU A 121 -2.82 14.17 -9.10
N SER A 122 -3.18 15.44 -8.87
CA SER A 122 -4.53 15.87 -8.51
C SER A 122 -5.50 15.87 -9.70
N GLU A 123 -5.05 16.16 -10.93
CA GLU A 123 -5.92 16.29 -12.11
C GLU A 123 -6.19 14.97 -12.87
N ARG A 124 -5.50 13.86 -12.51
CA ARG A 124 -5.54 12.60 -13.28
C ARG A 124 -6.24 11.41 -12.61
N SER A 125 -6.82 11.56 -11.42
CA SER A 125 -7.48 10.43 -10.72
C SER A 125 -8.93 10.75 -10.33
N PRO A 126 -9.91 9.88 -10.62
CA PRO A 126 -11.31 10.06 -10.20
C PRO A 126 -11.54 9.87 -8.68
N ILE A 127 -10.47 9.64 -7.92
CA ILE A 127 -10.50 9.45 -6.45
C ILE A 127 -10.58 10.80 -5.71
N TRP A 128 -10.49 11.93 -6.42
CA TRP A 128 -10.25 13.26 -5.85
C TRP A 128 -11.50 14.13 -5.61
N ASP A 129 -12.72 13.64 -5.82
CA ASP A 129 -13.90 14.45 -5.49
C ASP A 129 -14.12 14.47 -3.96
N PRO A 130 -14.00 15.64 -3.30
CA PRO A 130 -14.45 15.76 -1.91
C PRO A 130 -15.98 15.84 -1.86
N PRO A 131 -16.61 15.44 -0.73
CA PRO A 131 -18.03 15.69 -0.50
C PRO A 131 -18.37 17.18 -0.45
#